data_AF-A0A3P2AEL5-F1
#
_entry.id   AF-A0A3P2AEL5-F1
#
_cell.length_a   1.000
_cell.length_b   1.000
_cell.length_c   1.000
_cell.angle_alpha   90.00
_cell.angle_beta   90.00
_cell.angle_gamma   90.00
#
_symmetry.space_group_name_H-M   'P 1'
#
loop_
_entity.id
_entity.type
_entity.pdbx_description
1 polymer ?
#
loop_
_entity_poly.entity_id
_entity_poly.type
_entity_poly.pdbx_seq_one_letter_code
_entity_poly.pdbx_strand_id
1 'polypeptide(L)'
;MLSEINEKYQSYKEIHNRVLPILDGDRSSELARVLLENSLYLSVFTTFENFLKSLIDNYIYNKEKVGVKFIDLSERIAHSLFSNKESQIKFIFDDKNKDKNKSFDTFFKWLTENVDKKTLETHIHFEFLHKDKLNGYYKDLFQEILGDSEFLNNLELTQNVDDFGGLLNKQIQSNAATFLYEYTDKIRNNIAHENEKFKIGEYSSFDDIVDAFYSIIVKIDEKYRSNTGFDLEEEIKINMLDDC
;
A
#
# COMPACT_ATOMS: atom_id res chain seq x y z
N MET A 1 -2.34 -8.97 13.53
CA MET A 1 -2.63 -8.66 12.10
C MET A 1 -1.87 -9.56 11.12
N LEU A 2 -0.54 -9.70 11.24
CA LEU A 2 0.25 -10.52 10.30
C LEU A 2 -0.15 -12.01 10.29
N SER A 3 -0.53 -12.55 11.45
CA SER A 3 -1.05 -13.92 11.58
C SER A 3 -2.30 -14.13 10.73
N GLU A 4 -3.27 -13.22 10.85
CA GLU A 4 -4.52 -13.27 10.08
C GLU A 4 -4.29 -13.17 8.57
N ILE A 5 -3.35 -12.32 8.14
CA ILE A 5 -2.95 -12.22 6.72
C ILE A 5 -2.36 -13.55 6.25
N ASN A 6 -1.44 -14.14 7.03
CA ASN A 6 -0.85 -15.42 6.69
C ASN A 6 -1.92 -16.52 6.58
N GLU A 7 -2.85 -16.60 7.54
CA GLU A 7 -3.96 -17.57 7.52
C GLU A 7 -4.84 -17.42 6.26
N LYS A 8 -5.17 -16.20 5.86
CA LYS A 8 -5.89 -15.92 4.61
C LYS A 8 -5.10 -16.40 3.40
N TYR A 9 -3.81 -16.08 3.34
CA TYR A 9 -2.93 -16.47 2.25
C TYR A 9 -2.76 -17.99 2.14
N GLN A 10 -2.59 -18.70 3.26
CA GLN A 10 -2.58 -20.17 3.26
C GLN A 10 -3.92 -20.74 2.78
N SER A 11 -5.04 -20.14 3.17
CA SER A 11 -6.36 -20.55 2.69
C SER A 11 -6.50 -20.36 1.18
N TYR A 12 -5.98 -19.26 0.62
CA TYR A 12 -5.99 -19.03 -0.82
C TYR A 12 -5.15 -20.07 -1.57
N LYS A 13 -3.95 -20.39 -1.07
CA LYS A 13 -3.11 -21.46 -1.63
C LYS A 13 -3.80 -22.81 -1.57
N GLU A 14 -4.50 -23.11 -0.48
CA GLU A 14 -5.24 -24.37 -0.35
C GLU A 14 -6.38 -24.46 -1.38
N ILE A 15 -7.17 -23.40 -1.56
CA ILE A 15 -8.22 -23.35 -2.58
C ILE A 15 -7.59 -23.51 -3.97
N HIS A 16 -6.50 -22.80 -4.25
CA HIS A 16 -5.81 -22.89 -5.53
C HIS A 16 -5.32 -24.32 -5.82
N ASN A 17 -4.66 -24.96 -4.86
CA ASN A 17 -3.99 -26.24 -5.08
C ASN A 17 -4.90 -27.46 -4.93
N ARG A 18 -6.02 -27.34 -4.19
CA ARG A 18 -6.92 -28.47 -3.91
C ARG A 18 -8.29 -28.34 -4.56
N VAL A 19 -8.84 -27.12 -4.68
CA VAL A 19 -10.21 -26.92 -5.15
C VAL A 19 -10.27 -26.63 -6.65
N LEU A 20 -9.38 -25.78 -7.19
CA LEU A 20 -9.35 -25.50 -8.63
C LEU A 20 -9.23 -26.76 -9.49
N PRO A 21 -8.38 -27.76 -9.17
CA PRO A 21 -8.25 -28.97 -9.99
C PRO A 21 -9.50 -29.85 -10.00
N ILE A 22 -10.41 -29.69 -9.04
CA ILE A 22 -11.67 -30.45 -8.99
C ILE A 22 -12.67 -29.91 -10.02
N LEU A 23 -12.50 -28.65 -10.46
CA LEU A 23 -13.38 -27.98 -11.44
C LEU A 23 -13.03 -28.33 -12.89
N ASP A 24 -12.33 -29.44 -13.12
CA ASP A 24 -12.03 -29.95 -14.45
C ASP A 24 -13.25 -30.67 -15.04
N GLY A 25 -13.74 -30.22 -16.20
CA GLY A 25 -14.96 -30.76 -16.78
C GLY A 25 -15.45 -30.04 -18.04
N ASP A 26 -16.77 -29.88 -18.13
CA ASP A 26 -17.40 -29.21 -19.27
C ASP A 26 -17.10 -27.70 -19.34
N ARG A 27 -17.64 -27.02 -20.36
CA ARG A 27 -17.41 -25.58 -20.58
C ARG A 27 -17.80 -24.71 -19.38
N SER A 28 -18.84 -25.08 -18.64
CA SER A 28 -19.23 -24.37 -17.40
C SER A 28 -18.20 -24.56 -16.29
N SER A 29 -17.63 -25.76 -16.19
CA SER A 29 -16.60 -26.10 -15.21
C SER A 29 -15.29 -25.34 -15.51
N GLU A 30 -14.89 -25.24 -16.79
CA GLU A 30 -13.73 -24.43 -17.20
C GLU A 30 -13.94 -22.94 -16.89
N LEU A 31 -15.12 -22.38 -17.18
CA LEU A 31 -15.43 -20.99 -16.84
C LEU A 31 -15.41 -20.75 -15.32
N ALA A 32 -15.99 -21.67 -14.54
CA ALA A 32 -15.97 -21.58 -13.08
C ALA A 32 -14.54 -21.61 -12.53
N ARG A 33 -13.67 -22.45 -13.11
CA ARG A 33 -12.25 -22.54 -12.75
C ARG A 33 -11.53 -21.21 -12.99
N VAL A 34 -11.68 -20.63 -14.19
CA VAL A 34 -11.06 -19.33 -14.54
C VAL A 34 -11.53 -18.21 -13.62
N LEU A 35 -12.84 -18.12 -13.35
CA LEU A 35 -13.39 -17.10 -12.48
C LEU A 35 -12.89 -17.24 -11.03
N LEU A 36 -12.81 -18.47 -10.52
CA LEU A 36 -12.28 -18.73 -9.18
C LEU A 36 -10.80 -18.38 -9.10
N GLU A 37 -10.00 -18.80 -10.07
CA GLU A 37 -8.57 -18.49 -10.16
C GLU A 37 -8.35 -16.98 -10.13
N ASN A 38 -8.99 -16.22 -11.02
CA ASN A 38 -8.89 -14.76 -11.05
C ASN A 38 -9.36 -14.11 -9.73
N SER A 39 -10.41 -14.66 -9.10
CA SER A 39 -10.86 -14.18 -7.78
C SER A 39 -9.82 -14.40 -6.69
N LEU A 40 -9.04 -15.49 -6.73
CA LEU A 40 -7.97 -15.74 -5.76
C LEU A 40 -6.84 -14.72 -5.92
N TYR A 41 -6.39 -14.45 -7.15
CA TYR A 41 -5.42 -13.40 -7.43
C TYR A 41 -5.89 -12.02 -6.95
N LEU A 42 -7.14 -11.66 -7.22
CA LEU A 42 -7.70 -10.42 -6.67
C LEU A 42 -7.72 -10.41 -5.13
N SER A 43 -8.04 -11.54 -4.49
CA SER A 43 -8.10 -11.65 -3.03
C SER A 43 -6.73 -11.45 -2.37
N VAL A 44 -5.67 -12.00 -2.99
CA VAL A 44 -4.28 -11.79 -2.54
C VAL A 44 -3.94 -10.30 -2.56
N PHE A 45 -4.24 -9.64 -3.67
CA PHE A 45 -3.98 -8.22 -3.87
C PHE A 45 -4.80 -7.32 -2.95
N THR A 46 -6.10 -7.57 -2.81
CA THR A 46 -6.97 -6.82 -1.90
C THR A 46 -6.54 -6.97 -0.44
N THR A 47 -6.04 -8.13 -0.05
CA THR A 47 -5.46 -8.32 1.30
C THR A 47 -4.23 -7.42 1.51
N PHE A 48 -3.37 -7.31 0.49
CA PHE A 48 -2.23 -6.39 0.53
C PHE A 48 -2.66 -4.92 0.60
N GLU A 49 -3.66 -4.49 -0.18
CA GLU A 49 -4.19 -3.13 -0.12
C GLU A 49 -4.79 -2.80 1.26
N ASN A 50 -5.51 -3.75 1.85
CA ASN A 50 -6.11 -3.56 3.19
C ASN A 50 -5.05 -3.49 4.29
N PHE A 51 -3.94 -4.23 4.14
CA PHE A 51 -2.77 -4.07 5.01
C PHE A 51 -2.20 -2.65 4.92
N LEU A 52 -1.97 -2.13 3.71
CA LEU A 52 -1.45 -0.76 3.54
C LEU A 52 -2.39 0.30 4.14
N LYS A 53 -3.70 0.16 3.96
CA LYS A 53 -4.69 1.05 4.60
C LYS A 53 -4.55 1.02 6.12
N SER A 54 -4.55 -0.17 6.70
CA SER A 54 -4.45 -0.34 8.16
C SER A 54 -3.13 0.21 8.72
N LEU A 55 -2.03 0.06 7.98
CA LEU A 55 -0.72 0.64 8.29
C LEU A 55 -0.77 2.18 8.32
N ILE A 56 -1.36 2.78 7.29
CA ILE A 56 -1.51 4.23 7.17
C ILE A 56 -2.40 4.77 8.29
N ASP A 57 -3.54 4.12 8.55
CA ASP A 57 -4.47 4.52 9.60
C ASP A 57 -3.83 4.43 10.99
N ASN A 58 -3.06 3.36 11.24
CA ASN A 58 -2.31 3.19 12.49
C ASN A 58 -1.24 4.29 12.65
N TYR A 59 -0.54 4.64 11.56
CA TYR A 59 0.44 5.71 11.59
C TYR A 59 -0.17 7.06 11.97
N ILE A 60 -1.28 7.42 11.30
CA ILE A 60 -1.98 8.69 11.54
C ILE A 60 -2.52 8.74 12.97
N TYR A 61 -3.16 7.66 13.43
CA TYR A 61 -3.68 7.56 14.79
C TYR A 61 -2.59 7.80 15.85
N ASN A 62 -1.44 7.14 15.69
CA ASN A 62 -0.34 7.27 16.64
C ASN A 62 0.34 8.65 16.56
N LYS A 63 0.50 9.21 15.35
CA LYS A 63 1.04 10.57 15.18
C LYS A 63 0.15 11.65 15.79
N GLU A 64 -1.16 11.55 15.61
CA GLU A 64 -2.12 12.46 16.25
C GLU A 64 -2.01 12.37 17.78
N LYS A 65 -2.02 11.14 18.32
CA LYS A 65 -1.96 10.88 19.77
C LYS A 65 -0.68 11.42 20.42
N VAL A 66 0.46 11.28 19.76
CA VAL A 66 1.76 11.81 20.25
C VAL A 66 1.83 13.33 20.08
N GLY A 67 1.11 13.88 19.10
CA GLY A 67 1.23 15.26 18.68
C GLY A 67 2.44 15.44 17.77
N VAL A 68 2.18 15.65 16.48
CA VAL A 68 3.21 15.87 15.46
C VAL A 68 3.13 17.28 14.94
N LYS A 69 4.26 17.97 14.77
CA LYS A 69 4.30 19.29 14.13
C LYS A 69 4.72 19.16 12.68
N PHE A 70 4.49 20.23 11.92
CA PHE A 70 4.95 20.35 10.54
C PHE A 70 6.43 19.97 10.35
N ILE A 71 7.29 20.42 11.27
CA ILE A 71 8.74 20.20 11.21
C ILE A 71 9.18 18.77 11.55
N ASP A 72 8.28 17.96 12.10
CA ASP A 72 8.56 16.57 12.49
C ASP A 72 8.20 15.57 11.36
N LEU A 73 7.56 16.05 10.30
CA LEU A 73 7.22 15.28 9.10
C LEU A 73 8.42 15.24 8.14
N SER A 74 8.49 14.20 7.32
CA SER A 74 9.45 14.14 6.21
C SER A 74 9.26 15.33 5.26
N GLU A 75 10.36 15.74 4.62
CA GLU A 75 10.38 16.94 3.77
C GLU A 75 9.29 16.94 2.70
N ARG A 76 8.99 15.78 2.10
CA ARG A 76 8.00 15.65 1.03
C ARG A 76 6.56 15.76 1.54
N ILE A 77 6.24 15.14 2.67
CA ILE A 77 4.93 15.27 3.31
C ILE A 77 4.75 16.70 3.85
N ALA A 78 5.76 17.26 4.51
CA ALA A 78 5.77 18.66 4.94
C ALA A 78 5.57 19.61 3.75
N HIS A 79 6.28 19.41 2.63
CA HIS A 79 6.10 20.21 1.42
C HIS A 79 4.67 20.12 0.86
N SER A 80 4.07 18.92 0.87
CA SER A 80 2.67 18.72 0.47
C SER A 80 1.72 19.53 1.36
N LEU A 81 1.88 19.47 2.69
CA LEU A 81 1.11 20.29 3.65
C LEU A 81 1.29 21.79 3.41
N PHE A 82 2.53 22.23 3.21
CA PHE A 82 2.87 23.63 3.01
C PHE A 82 2.26 24.18 1.71
N SER A 83 2.29 23.39 0.64
CA SER A 83 1.74 23.78 -0.66
C SER A 83 0.24 24.09 -0.58
N ASN A 84 -0.50 23.39 0.28
CA ASN A 84 -1.93 23.68 0.52
C ASN A 84 -2.18 25.03 1.22
N LYS A 85 -1.13 25.71 1.72
CA LYS A 85 -1.21 27.06 2.31
C LYS A 85 -0.75 28.17 1.37
N GLU A 86 -0.45 27.87 0.09
CA GLU A 86 0.09 28.85 -0.86
C GLU A 86 -0.75 30.14 -0.93
N SER A 87 -2.07 30.04 -1.02
CA SER A 87 -2.96 31.21 -1.06
C SER A 87 -2.89 32.07 0.21
N GLN A 88 -2.79 31.43 1.38
CA GLN A 88 -2.64 32.13 2.66
C GLN A 88 -1.29 32.84 2.73
N ILE A 89 -0.21 32.17 2.28
CA ILE A 89 1.13 32.74 2.23
C ILE A 89 1.17 33.96 1.31
N LYS A 90 0.59 33.85 0.10
CA LYS A 90 0.48 34.98 -0.84
C LYS A 90 -0.28 36.15 -0.23
N PHE A 91 -1.36 35.88 0.50
CA PHE A 91 -2.17 36.91 1.16
C PHE A 91 -1.42 37.67 2.27
N ILE A 92 -0.44 37.04 2.96
CA ILE A 92 0.41 37.74 3.93
C ILE A 92 1.16 38.90 3.27
N PHE A 93 1.63 38.69 2.05
CA PHE A 93 2.44 39.67 1.32
C PHE A 93 1.62 40.61 0.42
N ASP A 94 0.33 40.37 0.21
CA ASP A 94 -0.56 41.22 -0.60
C ASP A 94 -0.70 42.62 0.02
N ASP A 95 -0.56 43.66 -0.80
CA ASP A 95 -0.72 45.06 -0.40
C ASP A 95 -2.14 45.43 0.03
N LYS A 96 -3.14 44.65 -0.39
CA LYS A 96 -4.53 44.78 0.08
C LYS A 96 -4.72 44.27 1.50
N ASN A 97 -3.79 43.47 2.02
CA ASN A 97 -3.85 42.98 3.39
C ASN A 97 -3.44 44.08 4.37
N LYS A 98 -4.44 44.67 5.05
CA LYS A 98 -4.24 45.72 6.05
C LYS A 98 -3.72 45.20 7.39
N ASP A 99 -3.74 43.88 7.61
CA ASP A 99 -3.33 43.24 8.87
C ASP A 99 -2.31 42.12 8.61
N LYS A 100 -1.18 42.50 8.02
CA LYS A 100 -0.10 41.58 7.63
C LYS A 100 0.47 40.84 8.84
N ASN A 101 0.65 41.53 9.98
CA ASN A 101 1.18 40.93 11.21
C ASN A 101 0.27 39.81 11.73
N LYS A 102 -1.03 40.05 11.86
CA LYS A 102 -1.97 39.01 12.30
C LYS A 102 -2.03 37.82 11.34
N SER A 103 -1.93 38.09 10.04
CA SER A 103 -1.90 37.06 8.99
C SER A 103 -0.65 36.19 9.12
N PHE A 104 0.51 36.83 9.36
CA PHE A 104 1.77 36.14 9.63
C PHE A 104 1.72 35.34 10.93
N ASP A 105 1.23 35.93 12.02
CA ASP A 105 1.08 35.26 13.32
C ASP A 105 0.20 34.01 13.21
N THR A 106 -0.89 34.09 12.44
CA THR A 106 -1.79 32.95 12.19
C THR A 106 -1.06 31.83 11.43
N PHE A 107 -0.27 32.19 10.42
CA PHE A 107 0.52 31.21 9.66
C PHE A 107 1.64 30.58 10.49
N PHE A 108 2.35 31.38 11.27
CA PHE A 108 3.40 30.91 12.17
C PHE A 108 2.85 30.00 13.27
N LYS A 109 1.67 30.34 13.80
CA LYS A 109 0.95 29.50 14.74
C LYS A 109 0.62 28.13 14.13
N TRP A 110 0.11 28.10 12.89
CA TRP A 110 -0.14 26.84 12.18
C TRP A 110 1.13 25.98 12.00
N LEU A 111 2.30 26.57 11.74
CA LEU A 111 3.57 25.83 11.62
C LEU A 111 4.04 25.20 12.94
N THR A 112 3.65 25.78 14.07
CA THR A 112 4.17 25.42 15.39
C THR A 112 3.21 24.57 16.22
N GLU A 113 1.93 24.57 15.85
CA GLU A 113 0.89 23.72 16.42
C GLU A 113 0.97 22.28 15.90
N ASN A 114 0.34 21.37 16.65
CA ASN A 114 0.19 20.00 16.21
C ASN A 114 -0.72 19.94 14.98
N VAL A 115 -0.34 19.11 14.02
CA VAL A 115 -1.15 18.81 12.85
C VAL A 115 -2.30 17.90 13.28
N ASP A 116 -3.53 18.31 12.97
CA ASP A 116 -4.72 17.52 13.26
C ASP A 116 -4.84 16.31 12.31
N LYS A 117 -5.55 15.27 12.75
CA LYS A 117 -5.75 14.04 11.98
C LYS A 117 -6.31 14.27 10.58
N LYS A 118 -7.30 15.15 10.43
CA LYS A 118 -7.91 15.42 9.11
C LYS A 118 -6.90 16.02 8.14
N THR A 119 -6.02 16.90 8.63
CA THR A 119 -4.91 17.41 7.83
C THR A 119 -3.93 16.28 7.47
N LEU A 120 -3.56 15.41 8.42
CA LEU A 120 -2.69 14.26 8.13
C LEU A 120 -3.31 13.33 7.06
N GLU A 121 -4.58 12.97 7.20
CA GLU A 121 -5.33 12.12 6.25
C GLU A 121 -5.45 12.70 4.85
N THR A 122 -5.27 14.01 4.68
CA THR A 122 -5.27 14.65 3.35
C THR A 122 -3.96 14.41 2.59
N HIS A 123 -2.88 14.12 3.31
CA HIS A 123 -1.53 14.03 2.76
C HIS A 123 -0.91 12.64 2.93
N ILE A 124 -1.41 11.87 3.90
CA ILE A 124 -1.00 10.51 4.24
C ILE A 124 -2.28 9.68 4.16
N HIS A 125 -2.48 8.96 3.06
CA HIS A 125 -3.68 8.21 2.77
C HIS A 125 -3.39 7.11 1.78
N PHE A 126 -4.27 6.13 1.72
CA PHE A 126 -4.17 5.09 0.71
C PHE A 126 -4.47 5.65 -0.69
N GLU A 127 -3.57 5.39 -1.63
CA GLU A 127 -3.75 5.63 -3.07
C GLU A 127 -3.73 4.29 -3.80
N PHE A 128 -4.54 4.13 -4.85
CA PHE A 128 -4.47 2.91 -5.66
C PHE A 128 -3.07 2.72 -6.24
N LEU A 129 -2.58 1.47 -6.23
CA LEU A 129 -1.20 1.09 -6.55
C LEU A 129 -0.87 1.14 -8.06
N HIS A 130 -1.24 2.23 -8.73
CA HIS A 130 -0.84 2.50 -10.09
C HIS A 130 0.67 2.79 -10.17
N LYS A 131 1.28 2.53 -11.33
CA LYS A 131 2.72 2.66 -11.53
C LYS A 131 3.27 4.05 -11.19
N ASP A 132 2.53 5.11 -11.52
CA ASP A 132 2.85 6.49 -11.20
C ASP A 132 2.77 6.77 -9.69
N LYS A 133 1.76 6.23 -9.01
CA LYS A 133 1.58 6.36 -7.56
C LYS A 133 2.67 5.64 -6.78
N LEU A 134 2.98 4.41 -7.17
CA LEU A 134 4.06 3.60 -6.62
C LEU A 134 5.44 4.25 -6.83
N ASN A 135 5.67 4.94 -7.96
CA ASN A 135 6.93 5.64 -8.25
C ASN A 135 7.00 7.08 -7.71
N GLY A 136 5.89 7.63 -7.23
CA GLY A 136 5.78 8.99 -6.72
C GLY A 136 5.32 8.98 -5.27
N TYR A 137 4.00 9.03 -5.08
CA TYR A 137 3.37 9.14 -3.77
C TYR A 137 3.89 8.11 -2.75
N TYR A 138 3.99 6.83 -3.12
CA TYR A 138 4.44 5.79 -2.17
C TYR A 138 5.92 5.91 -1.80
N LYS A 139 6.76 6.56 -2.61
CA LYS A 139 8.14 6.88 -2.20
C LYS A 139 8.15 7.94 -1.10
N ASP A 140 7.32 8.97 -1.25
CA ASP A 140 7.17 10.02 -0.24
C ASP A 140 6.55 9.44 1.05
N LEU A 141 5.53 8.59 0.92
CA LEU A 141 4.90 7.89 2.03
C LEU A 141 5.88 6.94 2.74
N PHE A 142 6.67 6.15 2.02
CA PHE A 142 7.62 5.23 2.65
C PHE A 142 8.84 5.94 3.24
N GLN A 143 9.22 7.11 2.72
CA GLN A 143 10.15 7.97 3.44
C GLN A 143 9.60 8.41 4.79
N GLU A 144 8.31 8.74 4.85
CA GLU A 144 7.62 9.14 6.09
C GLU A 144 7.51 7.97 7.09
N ILE A 145 6.91 6.86 6.67
CA ILE A 145 6.52 5.79 7.59
C ILE A 145 7.60 4.71 7.77
N LEU A 146 8.48 4.51 6.79
CA LEU A 146 9.55 3.50 6.82
C LEU A 146 10.96 4.11 6.93
N GLY A 147 11.10 5.43 6.73
CA GLY A 147 12.40 6.09 6.68
C GLY A 147 13.20 5.83 5.41
N ASP A 148 12.58 5.24 4.37
CA ASP A 148 13.27 4.82 3.13
C ASP A 148 12.36 5.00 1.90
N SER A 149 12.65 6.03 1.09
CA SER A 149 11.93 6.31 -0.16
C SER A 149 12.12 5.25 -1.24
N GLU A 150 13.21 4.48 -1.19
CA GLU A 150 13.54 3.46 -2.18
C GLU A 150 13.27 2.04 -1.67
N PHE A 151 12.53 1.92 -0.55
CA PHE A 151 12.23 0.64 0.11
C PHE A 151 11.84 -0.48 -0.85
N LEU A 152 10.87 -0.24 -1.74
CA LEU A 152 10.40 -1.25 -2.71
C LEU A 152 11.43 -1.57 -3.80
N ASN A 153 12.27 -0.61 -4.17
CA ASN A 153 13.32 -0.82 -5.17
C ASN A 153 14.51 -1.59 -4.58
N ASN A 154 14.76 -1.42 -3.29
CA ASN A 154 15.82 -2.08 -2.54
C ASN A 154 15.40 -3.46 -1.99
N LEU A 155 14.10 -3.73 -1.91
CA LEU A 155 13.59 -5.01 -1.45
C LEU A 155 13.66 -6.06 -2.57
N GLU A 156 14.68 -6.91 -2.52
CA GLU A 156 14.83 -8.06 -3.41
C GLU A 156 13.82 -9.17 -3.07
N LEU A 157 13.17 -9.69 -4.11
CA LEU A 157 12.29 -10.85 -4.04
C LEU A 157 12.94 -12.00 -4.82
N THR A 158 12.91 -13.18 -4.21
CA THR A 158 13.30 -14.41 -4.90
C THR A 158 12.03 -15.04 -5.47
N GLN A 159 11.91 -15.07 -6.79
CA GLN A 159 10.83 -15.79 -7.47
C GLN A 159 11.41 -17.02 -8.15
N ASN A 160 10.78 -18.17 -7.93
CA ASN A 160 11.05 -19.36 -8.71
C ASN A 160 10.25 -19.23 -10.01
N VAL A 161 10.92 -19.34 -11.16
CA VAL A 161 10.25 -19.46 -12.45
C VAL A 161 10.47 -20.87 -12.94
N ASP A 162 9.37 -21.59 -13.15
CA ASP A 162 9.37 -22.89 -13.84
C ASP A 162 9.54 -22.63 -15.34
N ASP A 163 10.78 -22.70 -15.81
CA ASP A 163 11.09 -22.64 -17.25
C ASP A 163 11.17 -24.08 -17.79
N PHE A 164 10.41 -24.39 -18.85
CA PHE A 164 10.42 -25.66 -19.60
C PHE A 164 10.38 -26.96 -18.78
N GLY A 165 9.18 -27.37 -18.36
CA GLY A 165 8.91 -28.78 -17.99
C GLY A 165 9.71 -29.33 -16.81
N GLY A 166 10.11 -28.46 -15.86
CA GLY A 166 10.75 -28.86 -14.61
C GLY A 166 12.24 -29.22 -14.70
N LEU A 167 12.94 -28.79 -15.76
CA LEU A 167 14.35 -29.15 -15.97
C LEU A 167 15.35 -28.07 -15.54
N LEU A 168 14.93 -26.81 -15.36
CA LEU A 168 15.80 -25.72 -14.90
C LEU A 168 15.04 -24.76 -13.96
N ASN A 169 15.33 -24.82 -12.66
CA ASN A 169 14.87 -23.81 -11.71
C ASN A 169 15.63 -22.50 -11.97
N LYS A 170 14.97 -21.53 -12.61
CA LYS A 170 15.55 -20.20 -12.80
C LYS A 170 15.01 -19.29 -11.69
N GLN A 171 15.88 -18.92 -10.75
CA GLN A 171 15.55 -17.85 -9.81
C GLN A 171 15.69 -16.52 -10.54
N ILE A 172 14.58 -15.83 -10.75
CA ILE A 172 14.62 -14.42 -11.18
C ILE A 172 14.63 -13.58 -9.92
N GLN A 173 15.73 -12.88 -9.69
CA GLN A 173 15.77 -11.80 -8.72
C GLN A 173 15.10 -10.57 -9.36
N SER A 174 13.97 -10.16 -8.79
CA SER A 174 13.33 -8.89 -9.11
C SER A 174 13.06 -8.13 -7.82
N ASN A 175 12.95 -6.81 -7.89
CA ASN A 175 12.61 -6.02 -6.70
C ASN A 175 11.08 -5.92 -6.52
N ALA A 176 10.65 -5.61 -5.29
CA ALA A 176 9.24 -5.49 -4.94
C ALA A 176 8.49 -4.44 -5.78
N ALA A 177 9.15 -3.34 -6.14
CA ALA A 177 8.56 -2.35 -7.04
C ALA A 177 8.20 -2.94 -8.40
N THR A 178 9.14 -3.66 -9.02
CA THR A 178 8.94 -4.33 -10.31
C THR A 178 7.83 -5.37 -10.22
N PHE A 179 7.85 -6.22 -9.18
CA PHE A 179 6.79 -7.18 -8.93
C PHE A 179 5.41 -6.52 -8.86
N LEU A 180 5.25 -5.44 -8.10
CA LEU A 180 3.98 -4.72 -7.97
C LEU A 180 3.55 -4.06 -9.30
N TYR A 181 4.47 -3.50 -10.08
CA TYR A 181 4.16 -2.96 -11.40
C TYR A 181 3.64 -4.04 -12.35
N GLU A 182 4.34 -5.17 -12.41
CA GLU A 182 3.94 -6.26 -13.30
C GLU A 182 2.63 -6.90 -12.86
N TYR A 183 2.43 -7.08 -11.56
CA TYR A 183 1.19 -7.61 -11.03
C TYR A 183 -0.01 -6.71 -11.37
N THR A 184 0.13 -5.41 -11.14
CA THR A 184 -0.96 -4.46 -11.38
C THR A 184 -1.29 -4.32 -12.86
N ASP A 185 -0.27 -4.26 -13.71
CA ASP A 185 -0.42 -4.10 -15.17
C ASP A 185 -0.88 -5.38 -15.86
N LYS A 186 -0.24 -6.51 -15.56
CA LYS A 186 -0.44 -7.77 -16.30
C LYS A 186 -1.53 -8.65 -15.70
N ILE A 187 -1.84 -8.55 -14.41
CA ILE A 187 -2.83 -9.42 -13.75
C ILE A 187 -4.07 -8.60 -13.39
N ARG A 188 -3.95 -7.62 -12.49
CA ARG A 188 -5.11 -6.89 -11.94
C ARG A 188 -5.91 -6.15 -13.02
N ASN A 189 -5.25 -5.45 -13.93
CA ASN A 189 -5.93 -4.73 -15.02
C ASN A 189 -6.61 -5.70 -16.01
N ASN A 190 -5.95 -6.80 -16.37
CA ASN A 190 -6.53 -7.78 -17.29
C ASN A 190 -7.72 -8.52 -16.68
N ILE A 191 -7.67 -8.88 -15.39
CA ILE A 191 -8.85 -9.41 -14.69
C ILE A 191 -9.99 -8.39 -14.71
N ALA A 192 -9.71 -7.10 -14.50
CA ALA A 192 -10.75 -6.07 -14.51
C ALA A 192 -11.41 -5.88 -15.91
N HIS A 193 -10.69 -6.12 -16.99
CA HIS A 193 -11.19 -5.93 -18.37
C HIS A 193 -11.76 -7.21 -19.01
N GLU A 194 -11.15 -8.37 -18.75
CA GLU A 194 -11.42 -9.62 -19.46
C GLU A 194 -11.53 -10.83 -18.51
N ASN A 195 -12.08 -10.65 -17.29
CA ASN A 195 -12.13 -11.67 -16.22
C ASN A 195 -12.47 -13.10 -16.70
N GLU A 196 -13.52 -13.27 -17.52
CA GLU A 196 -13.97 -14.60 -17.98
C GLU A 196 -13.03 -15.30 -18.98
N LYS A 197 -12.09 -14.57 -19.57
CA LYS A 197 -11.18 -15.05 -20.63
C LYS A 197 -9.71 -14.93 -20.27
N PHE A 198 -9.38 -14.07 -19.32
CA PHE A 198 -8.02 -13.86 -18.88
C PHE A 198 -7.51 -15.11 -18.17
N LYS A 199 -6.49 -15.72 -18.76
CA LYS A 199 -5.69 -16.78 -18.15
C LYS A 199 -4.34 -16.17 -17.82
N ILE A 200 -3.92 -16.34 -16.58
CA ILE A 200 -2.59 -15.90 -16.15
C ILE A 200 -1.58 -16.79 -16.88
N GLY A 201 -0.70 -16.18 -17.68
CA GLY A 201 0.29 -16.89 -18.49
C GLY A 201 1.35 -17.61 -17.65
N GLU A 202 2.50 -17.95 -18.26
CA GLU A 202 3.70 -18.50 -17.58
C GLU A 202 4.38 -17.46 -16.64
N TYR A 203 3.61 -16.83 -15.77
CA TYR A 203 4.12 -16.09 -14.64
C TYR A 203 4.42 -17.08 -13.50
N SER A 204 5.26 -16.66 -12.55
CA SER A 204 5.55 -17.39 -11.32
C SER A 204 4.30 -18.05 -10.72
N SER A 205 4.45 -19.20 -10.06
CA SER A 205 3.31 -19.95 -9.52
C SER A 205 2.43 -19.10 -8.61
N PHE A 206 1.15 -19.45 -8.47
CA PHE A 206 0.26 -18.76 -7.52
C PHE A 206 0.86 -18.69 -6.11
N ASP A 207 1.49 -19.78 -5.68
CA ASP A 207 2.16 -19.85 -4.38
C ASP A 207 3.32 -18.84 -4.27
N ASP A 208 4.15 -18.71 -5.31
CA ASP A 208 5.25 -17.72 -5.35
C ASP A 208 4.73 -16.29 -5.29
N ILE A 209 3.59 -16.01 -5.94
CA ILE A 209 2.95 -14.69 -5.92
C ILE A 209 2.44 -14.35 -4.53
N VAL A 210 1.76 -15.29 -3.88
CA VAL A 210 1.30 -15.15 -2.50
C VAL A 210 2.48 -14.92 -1.56
N ASP A 211 3.57 -15.68 -1.73
CA ASP A 211 4.78 -15.55 -0.91
C ASP A 211 5.50 -14.22 -1.13
N ALA A 212 5.53 -13.72 -2.36
CA ALA A 212 6.06 -12.40 -2.68
C ALA A 212 5.28 -11.29 -1.95
N PHE A 213 3.95 -11.30 -2.03
CA PHE A 213 3.12 -10.34 -1.28
C PHE A 213 3.35 -10.45 0.23
N TYR A 214 3.37 -11.66 0.78
CA TYR A 214 3.59 -11.87 2.21
C TYR A 214 4.95 -11.35 2.66
N SER A 215 6.00 -11.63 1.89
CA SER A 215 7.35 -11.15 2.15
C SER A 215 7.42 -9.62 2.18
N ILE A 216 6.77 -8.95 1.21
CA ILE A 216 6.66 -7.48 1.20
C ILE A 216 5.97 -6.98 2.46
N ILE A 217 4.83 -7.56 2.85
CA ILE A 217 4.06 -7.18 4.05
C ILE A 217 4.93 -7.28 5.30
N VAL A 218 5.60 -8.42 5.50
CA VAL A 218 6.48 -8.64 6.67
C VAL A 218 7.61 -7.62 6.71
N LYS A 219 8.23 -7.32 5.56
CA LYS A 219 9.33 -6.36 5.49
C LYS A 219 8.89 -4.92 5.73
N ILE A 220 7.70 -4.55 5.25
CA ILE A 220 7.08 -3.25 5.55
C ILE A 220 6.84 -3.12 7.05
N ASP A 221 6.22 -4.13 7.65
CA ASP A 221 5.87 -4.15 9.07
C ASP A 221 7.12 -4.10 9.99
N GLU A 222 8.16 -4.87 9.67
CA GLU A 222 9.46 -4.80 10.35
C GLU A 222 10.05 -3.38 10.29
N LYS A 223 10.09 -2.79 9.10
CA LYS A 223 10.69 -1.47 8.86
C LYS A 223 9.88 -0.38 9.54
N TYR A 224 8.56 -0.46 9.46
CA TYR A 224 7.62 0.44 10.13
C TYR A 224 7.84 0.50 11.63
N ARG A 225 7.88 -0.67 12.31
CA ARG A 225 8.19 -0.74 13.74
C ARG A 225 9.55 -0.14 14.06
N SER A 226 10.56 -0.46 13.26
CA SER A 226 11.93 0.03 13.51
C SER A 226 12.09 1.55 13.35
N ASN A 227 11.34 2.14 12.42
CA ASN A 227 11.43 3.57 12.10
C ASN A 227 10.54 4.42 13.02
N THR A 228 9.33 3.95 13.31
CA THR A 228 8.32 4.73 14.05
C THR A 228 8.24 4.38 15.53
N GLY A 229 8.62 3.15 15.91
CA GLY A 229 8.35 2.59 17.22
C GLY A 229 6.88 2.23 17.48
N PHE A 230 5.99 2.38 16.49
CA PHE A 230 4.58 2.05 16.62
C PHE A 230 4.33 0.57 16.37
N ASP A 231 3.42 -0.01 17.14
CA ASP A 231 2.94 -1.36 16.90
C ASP A 231 1.65 -1.32 16.07
N LEU A 232 1.64 -2.09 14.98
CA LEU A 232 0.48 -2.26 14.12
C LEU A 232 -0.65 -3.02 14.84
N GLU A 233 -0.31 -3.79 15.88
CA GLU A 233 -1.26 -4.55 16.70
C GLU A 233 -1.84 -3.75 17.87
N GLU A 234 -1.31 -2.57 18.18
CA GLU A 234 -1.97 -1.66 19.11
C GLU A 234 -3.29 -1.22 18.48
N GLU A 235 -4.40 -1.73 19.02
CA GLU A 235 -5.75 -1.46 18.53
C GLU A 235 -5.95 0.05 18.32
N ILE A 236 -6.14 0.44 17.07
CA ILE A 236 -6.97 1.60 16.78
C ILE A 236 -8.35 1.19 17.32
N LYS A 237 -8.68 1.60 18.54
CA LYS A 237 -10.06 1.53 19.03
C LYS A 237 -10.88 2.49 18.19
N ILE A 238 -11.19 2.08 16.97
CA ILE A 238 -12.23 2.69 16.16
C ILE A 238 -13.50 2.38 16.94
N ASN A 239 -13.97 3.36 17.71
CA ASN A 239 -15.34 3.34 18.18
C ASN A 239 -16.21 3.22 16.93
N MET A 240 -16.73 2.01 16.66
CA MET A 240 -17.70 1.73 15.59
C MET A 240 -19.06 2.44 15.82
N LEU A 241 -19.07 3.53 16.59
CA LEU A 241 -20.24 4.31 16.99
C LEU A 241 -20.16 5.77 16.51
N ASP A 242 -19.04 6.22 15.93
CA ASP A 242 -18.93 7.60 15.40
C ASP A 242 -19.44 7.77 13.95
N ASP A 243 -19.90 6.69 13.30
CA ASP A 243 -20.57 6.69 11.99
C ASP A 243 -22.06 6.27 12.08
N CYS A 244 -22.85 6.96 12.92
CA CYS A 244 -24.32 6.87 12.94
C CYS A 244 -24.99 8.25 12.93
#